data_AF-A0A959FE23-F1
#
_entry.id   AF-A0A959FE23-F1
#
_cell.length_a   1.000
_cell.length_b   1.000
_cell.length_c   1.000
_cell.angle_alpha   90.00
_cell.angle_beta   90.00
_cell.angle_gamma   90.00
#
_symmetry.space_group_name_H-M   'P 1'
#
loop_
_entity.id
_entity.type
_entity.pdbx_description
1 polymer ?
#
loop_
_entity_poly.entity_id
_entity_poly.type
_entity_poly.pdbx_seq_one_letter_code
_entity_poly.pdbx_strand_id
1 'polypeptide(L)'
;MSIPKNLTKDIKTRLRSIEGQVRGLIRMLDEDKRPDQVLIQFKAVQKALDKTHFLLLDEVYRKALAIKIVETIDACPGNCGQEDRIEFIRQQFPDLALEDLSKKMAEIMELKKRIEQFKHGAPPV
;
A
#
# COMPACT_ATOMS: atom_id res chain seq x y z
N MET A 1 13.24 -0.65 2.92
CA MET A 1 12.58 -1.80 3.57
C MET A 1 12.40 -2.90 2.53
N SER A 2 12.81 -4.13 2.82
CA SER A 2 12.62 -5.27 1.90
C SER A 2 11.40 -6.08 2.32
N ILE A 3 10.50 -6.36 1.39
CA ILE A 3 9.28 -7.12 1.68
C ILE A 3 9.62 -8.62 1.72
N PRO A 4 9.29 -9.35 2.80
CA PRO A 4 9.47 -10.79 2.87
C PRO A 4 8.78 -11.53 1.71
N LYS A 5 9.51 -12.45 1.06
CA LYS A 5 9.03 -13.15 -0.15
C LYS A 5 7.72 -13.92 0.09
N ASN A 6 7.55 -14.49 1.28
CA ASN A 6 6.34 -15.21 1.71
C ASN A 6 5.09 -14.33 1.72
N LEU A 7 5.22 -13.03 2.06
CA LEU A 7 4.09 -12.11 2.07
C LEU A 7 3.62 -11.74 0.66
N THR A 8 4.50 -11.85 -0.34
CA THR A 8 4.16 -11.51 -1.74
C THR A 8 3.54 -12.64 -2.55
N LYS A 9 3.36 -13.84 -1.96
CA LYS A 9 2.90 -15.03 -2.70
C LYS A 9 1.52 -14.82 -3.33
N ASP A 10 0.55 -14.33 -2.56
CA ASP A 10 -0.81 -14.12 -3.07
C ASP A 10 -0.86 -13.01 -4.14
N ILE A 11 -0.10 -11.94 -3.94
CA ILE A 11 0.05 -10.85 -4.91
C ILE A 11 0.54 -11.39 -6.26
N LYS A 12 1.59 -12.23 -6.25
CA LYS A 12 2.11 -12.85 -7.48
C LYS A 12 1.07 -13.74 -8.17
N THR A 13 0.28 -14.50 -7.43
CA THR A 13 -0.79 -15.33 -7.98
C THR A 13 -1.85 -14.46 -8.68
N ARG A 14 -2.25 -13.35 -8.07
CA ARG A 14 -3.22 -12.41 -8.66
C ARG A 14 -2.68 -11.70 -9.90
N LEU A 15 -1.41 -11.28 -9.85
CA LEU A 15 -0.75 -10.67 -11.01
C LEU A 15 -0.66 -11.63 -12.20
N ARG A 16 -0.41 -12.93 -11.98
CA ARG A 16 -0.47 -13.96 -13.05
C ARG A 16 -1.88 -14.11 -13.64
N SER A 17 -2.91 -13.99 -12.81
CA SER A 17 -4.29 -13.98 -13.29
C SER A 17 -4.58 -12.75 -14.17
N ILE A 18 -4.16 -11.57 -13.70
CA ILE A 18 -4.27 -10.31 -14.46
C ILE A 18 -3.51 -10.40 -15.79
N GLU A 19 -2.30 -10.96 -15.79
CA GLU A 19 -1.54 -11.23 -17.01
C GLU A 19 -2.34 -12.08 -18.00
N GLY A 20 -3.01 -13.14 -17.52
CA GLY A 20 -3.91 -13.96 -18.33
C GLY A 20 -5.08 -13.16 -18.92
N GLN A 21 -5.67 -12.25 -18.14
CA GLN A 21 -6.74 -11.36 -18.60
C GLN A 21 -6.25 -10.38 -19.66
N VAL A 22 -5.07 -9.78 -19.49
CA VAL A 22 -4.44 -8.87 -20.47
C VAL A 22 -4.13 -9.62 -21.77
N ARG A 23 -3.61 -10.84 -21.70
CA ARG A 23 -3.46 -11.72 -22.88
C ARG A 23 -4.80 -12.08 -23.51
N GLY A 24 -5.87 -12.16 -22.74
CA GLY A 24 -7.24 -12.32 -23.22
C GLY A 24 -7.71 -11.10 -24.01
N LEU A 25 -7.46 -9.90 -23.50
CA LEU A 25 -7.79 -8.64 -24.19
C LEU A 25 -7.11 -8.53 -25.56
N ILE A 26 -5.82 -8.87 -25.65
CA ILE A 26 -5.10 -8.88 -26.93
C ILE A 26 -5.80 -9.81 -27.93
N ARG A 27 -6.10 -11.05 -27.53
CA ARG A 27 -6.84 -12.00 -28.38
C ARG A 27 -8.22 -11.50 -28.80
N MET A 28 -8.93 -10.80 -27.92
CA MET A 28 -10.23 -10.22 -28.28
C MET A 28 -10.12 -9.13 -29.35
N LEU A 29 -9.02 -8.36 -29.35
CA LEU A 29 -8.73 -7.38 -30.39
C LEU A 29 -8.34 -8.08 -31.69
N ASP A 30 -7.50 -9.12 -31.63
CA ASP A 30 -7.11 -9.92 -32.80
C ASP A 30 -8.30 -10.64 -33.46
N GLU A 31 -9.31 -11.01 -32.66
CA GLU A 31 -10.54 -11.67 -33.11
C GLU A 31 -11.67 -10.68 -33.50
N ASP A 32 -11.39 -9.38 -33.60
CA ASP A 32 -12.35 -8.32 -33.89
C ASP A 32 -13.63 -8.39 -33.03
N LYS A 33 -13.49 -8.74 -31.74
CA LYS A 33 -14.63 -8.79 -30.81
C LYS A 33 -15.27 -7.42 -30.68
N ARG A 34 -16.57 -7.43 -30.40
CA ARG A 34 -17.33 -6.18 -30.26
C ARG A 34 -16.72 -5.27 -29.18
N PRO A 35 -16.65 -3.95 -29.41
CA PRO A 35 -16.05 -3.01 -28.46
C PRO A 35 -16.67 -3.05 -27.06
N ASP A 36 -17.98 -3.33 -26.94
CA ASP A 36 -18.66 -3.42 -25.64
C ASP A 36 -18.15 -4.61 -24.80
N GLN A 37 -17.85 -5.73 -25.45
CA GLN A 37 -17.29 -6.91 -24.78
C GLN A 37 -15.84 -6.66 -24.33
N VAL A 38 -15.04 -6.02 -25.19
CA VAL A 38 -13.66 -5.62 -24.87
C VAL A 38 -13.65 -4.64 -23.69
N LEU A 39 -14.56 -3.66 -23.68
CA LEU A 39 -14.69 -2.68 -22.60
C LEU A 39 -15.03 -3.34 -21.25
N ILE A 40 -15.88 -4.36 -21.24
CA ILE A 40 -16.20 -5.12 -20.02
C ILE A 40 -14.93 -5.78 -19.46
N GLN A 41 -14.11 -6.41 -20.32
CA GLN A 41 -12.88 -7.06 -19.88
C GLN A 41 -11.81 -6.06 -19.42
N PHE A 42 -11.71 -4.89 -20.06
CA PHE A 42 -10.84 -3.81 -19.59
C PHE A 42 -11.19 -3.38 -18.17
N LYS A 43 -12.49 -3.16 -17.89
CA LYS A 43 -12.97 -2.83 -16.54
C LYS A 43 -12.68 -3.94 -15.53
N ALA A 44 -12.77 -5.20 -15.95
CA ALA A 44 -12.46 -6.34 -15.10
C ALA A 44 -10.97 -6.36 -14.71
N VAL A 45 -10.07 -6.11 -15.67
CA VAL A 45 -8.62 -6.00 -15.43
C VAL A 45 -8.31 -4.85 -14.48
N GLN A 46 -8.90 -3.67 -14.71
CA GLN A 46 -8.71 -2.51 -13.85
C GLN A 46 -9.10 -2.82 -12.40
N LYS A 47 -10.31 -3.36 -12.19
CA LYS A 47 -10.79 -3.74 -10.86
C LYS A 47 -9.93 -4.82 -10.19
N ALA A 48 -9.42 -5.78 -10.97
CA ALA A 48 -8.52 -6.81 -10.45
C ALA A 48 -7.18 -6.22 -10.00
N LEU A 49 -6.64 -5.27 -10.77
CA LEU A 49 -5.41 -4.56 -10.44
C LEU A 49 -5.58 -3.70 -9.19
N ASP A 50 -6.66 -2.92 -9.10
CA ASP A 50 -6.97 -2.10 -7.93
C ASP A 50 -7.03 -2.96 -6.65
N LYS A 51 -7.76 -4.07 -6.69
CA LYS A 51 -7.83 -5.01 -5.57
C LYS A 51 -6.48 -5.59 -5.20
N THR A 52 -5.65 -5.92 -6.19
CA THR A 52 -4.30 -6.47 -5.95
C THR A 52 -3.38 -5.41 -5.35
N HIS A 53 -3.50 -4.15 -5.77
CA HIS A 53 -2.81 -3.01 -5.18
C HIS A 53 -3.22 -2.81 -3.71
N PHE A 54 -4.53 -2.76 -3.42
CA PHE A 54 -5.01 -2.61 -2.05
C PHE A 54 -4.55 -3.76 -1.15
N LEU A 55 -4.58 -5.00 -1.65
CA LEU A 55 -4.08 -6.15 -0.91
C LEU A 55 -2.58 -6.04 -0.60
N LEU A 56 -1.78 -5.50 -1.52
CA LEU A 56 -0.36 -5.26 -1.27
C LEU A 56 -0.20 -4.28 -0.10
N LEU A 57 -0.90 -3.14 -0.14
CA LEU A 57 -0.88 -2.18 0.96
C LEU A 57 -1.34 -2.83 2.26
N ASP A 58 -2.50 -3.47 2.25
CA ASP A 58 -3.18 -3.94 3.44
C ASP A 58 -2.46 -5.12 4.10
N GLU A 59 -2.27 -6.20 3.35
CA GLU A 59 -1.75 -7.43 3.92
C GLU A 59 -0.23 -7.45 3.99
N VAL A 60 0.45 -6.92 2.96
CA VAL A 60 1.90 -7.07 2.85
C VAL A 60 2.64 -6.01 3.64
N TYR A 61 2.29 -4.73 3.48
CA TYR A 61 2.98 -3.66 4.22
C TYR A 61 2.67 -3.71 5.71
N ARG A 62 1.43 -4.00 6.13
CA ARG A 62 1.12 -4.14 7.57
C ARG A 62 1.85 -5.29 8.21
N LYS A 63 1.86 -6.48 7.60
CA LYS A 63 2.61 -7.62 8.15
C LYS A 63 4.11 -7.35 8.18
N ALA A 64 4.66 -6.72 7.13
CA ALA A 64 6.07 -6.35 7.12
C ALA A 64 6.40 -5.31 8.21
N LEU A 65 5.52 -4.34 8.44
CA LEU A 65 5.65 -3.37 9.52
C LEU A 65 5.53 -4.02 10.90
N ALA A 66 4.58 -4.93 11.10
CA ALA A 66 4.43 -5.70 12.34
C ALA A 66 5.72 -6.45 12.69
N ILE A 67 6.29 -7.17 11.71
CA ILE A 67 7.56 -7.89 11.87
C ILE A 67 8.65 -6.92 12.30
N LYS A 68 8.76 -5.76 11.65
CA LYS A 68 9.78 -4.76 12.00
C LYS A 68 9.59 -4.19 13.40
N ILE A 69 8.35 -3.99 13.84
CA ILE A 69 8.05 -3.52 15.20
C ILE A 69 8.52 -4.58 16.22
N VAL A 70 8.18 -5.85 16.00
CA VAL A 70 8.63 -6.95 16.87
C VAL A 70 10.16 -7.04 16.90
N GLU A 71 10.82 -7.04 15.75
CA GLU A 71 12.29 -7.02 15.68
C GLU A 71 12.92 -5.84 16.44
N THR A 72 12.27 -4.68 16.41
CA THR A 72 12.75 -3.47 17.11
C THR A 72 12.58 -3.59 18.61
N ILE A 73 11.46 -4.17 19.07
CA ILE A 73 11.20 -4.45 20.48
C ILE A 73 12.22 -5.45 21.01
N ASP A 74 12.42 -6.56 20.31
CA ASP A 74 13.35 -7.63 20.70
C ASP A 74 14.81 -7.14 20.76
N ALA A 75 15.17 -6.16 19.92
CA ALA A 75 16.49 -5.57 19.90
C ALA A 75 16.72 -4.49 20.98
N CYS A 76 15.67 -3.97 21.63
CA CYS A 76 15.82 -2.97 22.68
C CYS A 76 16.00 -3.64 24.05
N PRO A 77 17.17 -3.49 24.73
CA PRO A 77 17.42 -4.06 26.06
C PRO A 77 16.65 -3.39 27.21
N GLY A 78 15.72 -2.47 26.93
CA GLY A 78 14.97 -1.69 27.92
C GLY A 78 15.63 -0.38 28.36
N ASN A 79 16.78 -0.03 27.77
CA ASN A 79 17.51 1.24 27.98
C ASN A 79 18.13 1.77 26.66
N CYS A 80 17.45 1.55 25.53
CA CYS A 80 17.83 2.04 24.21
C CYS A 80 17.53 3.55 23.95
N GLY A 81 16.95 4.27 24.91
CA GLY A 81 16.66 5.72 24.83
C GLY A 81 15.47 6.07 23.94
N GLN A 82 14.68 5.07 23.55
CA GLN A 82 13.48 5.20 22.72
C GLN A 82 12.34 4.28 23.21
N GLU A 83 12.37 3.88 24.48
CA GLU A 83 11.44 2.94 25.11
C GLU A 83 9.99 3.41 24.93
N ASP A 84 9.71 4.65 25.35
CA ASP A 84 8.37 5.25 25.27
C ASP A 84 7.83 5.27 23.83
N ARG A 85 8.73 5.51 22.87
CA ARG A 85 8.36 5.56 21.44
C ARG A 85 8.09 4.16 20.89
N ILE A 86 8.90 3.17 21.27
CA ILE A 86 8.70 1.77 20.88
C ILE A 86 7.39 1.25 21.47
N GLU A 87 7.10 1.55 22.74
CA GLU A 87 5.87 1.18 23.41
C GLU A 87 4.65 1.85 22.78
N PHE A 88 4.74 3.16 22.49
CA PHE A 88 3.69 3.88 21.76
C PHE A 88 3.37 3.23 20.42
N ILE A 89 4.39 2.93 19.60
CA ILE A 89 4.20 2.29 18.29
C ILE A 89 3.54 0.92 18.45
N ARG A 90 3.97 0.12 19.43
CA ARG A 90 3.39 -1.19 19.72
C ARG A 90 1.91 -1.10 20.09
N GLN A 91 1.53 -0.14 20.94
CA GLN A 91 0.15 0.03 21.38
C GLN A 91 -0.76 0.55 20.26
N GLN A 92 -0.27 1.43 19.40
CA GLN A 92 -1.07 2.04 18.33
C GLN A 92 -1.19 1.17 17.07
N PHE A 93 -0.30 0.20 16.88
CA PHE A 93 -0.29 -0.64 15.67
C PHE A 93 -1.55 -1.51 15.46
N PRO A 94 -2.17 -2.11 16.49
CA PRO A 94 -3.44 -2.85 16.34
C PRO A 94 -4.59 -1.98 15.82
N ASP A 95 -4.69 -0.75 16.30
CA ASP A 95 -5.76 0.18 15.96
C ASP A 95 -5.52 0.92 14.63
N LEU A 96 -4.35 0.74 14.02
CA LEU A 96 -4.01 1.36 12.75
C LEU A 96 -4.75 0.67 11.59
N ALA A 97 -5.91 1.16 11.21
CA ALA A 97 -6.56 0.77 9.95
C ALA A 97 -5.76 1.29 8.74
N LEU A 98 -5.58 0.48 7.70
CA LEU A 98 -4.76 0.88 6.54
C LEU A 98 -5.43 1.89 5.61
N GLU A 99 -6.76 1.89 5.59
CA GLU A 99 -7.53 2.96 4.94
C GLU A 99 -7.19 4.32 5.58
N ASP A 100 -6.86 4.33 6.87
CA ASP A 100 -6.41 5.53 7.57
C ASP A 100 -4.93 5.84 7.34
N LEU A 101 -4.07 4.85 7.08
CA LEU A 101 -2.67 5.08 6.74
C LEU A 101 -2.53 5.92 5.46
N SER A 102 -3.27 5.56 4.41
CA SER A 102 -3.23 6.25 3.12
C SER A 102 -3.75 7.70 3.25
N LYS A 103 -4.85 7.88 3.98
CA LYS A 103 -5.44 9.20 4.28
C LYS A 103 -4.51 10.04 5.16
N LYS A 104 -3.98 9.48 6.24
CA LYS A 104 -3.03 10.15 7.14
C LYS A 104 -1.73 10.50 6.43
N MET A 105 -1.23 9.66 5.52
CA MET A 105 -0.08 10.00 4.69
C MET A 105 -0.37 11.20 3.78
N ALA A 106 -1.56 11.27 3.17
CA ALA A 106 -1.98 12.43 2.39
C ALA A 106 -2.12 13.70 3.25
N GLU A 107 -2.72 13.58 4.44
CA GLU A 107 -2.82 14.67 5.43
C GLU A 107 -1.44 15.17 5.87
N ILE A 108 -0.51 14.25 6.17
CA ILE A 108 0.87 14.58 6.57
C ILE A 108 1.61 15.28 5.42
N MET A 109 1.42 14.84 4.17
CA MET A 109 2.02 15.52 3.00
C MET A 109 1.49 16.94 2.84
N GLU A 110 0.20 17.15 3.03
CA GLU A 110 -0.43 18.49 2.96
C GLU A 110 0.04 19.39 4.12
N LEU A 111 0.13 18.86 5.34
CA LEU A 111 0.69 19.57 6.49
C LEU A 111 2.15 19.96 6.27
N LYS A 112 2.96 19.04 5.74
CA LYS A 112 4.38 19.31 5.44
C LYS A 112 4.51 20.46 4.43
N LYS A 113 3.69 20.46 3.38
CA LYS A 113 3.65 21.54 2.37
C LYS A 113 3.31 22.89 2.99
N ARG A 114 2.32 22.94 3.89
CA ARG A 114 1.97 24.16 4.64
C ARG A 114 3.13 24.64 5.52
N ILE A 115 3.77 23.74 6.26
CA ILE A 115 4.91 24.08 7.12
C ILE A 115 6.10 24.62 6.30
N GLU A 116 6.36 24.03 5.12
CA GLU A 116 7.38 24.53 4.19
C GLU A 116 7.03 25.92 3.64
N GLN A 117 5.76 26.19 3.34
CA GLN A 117 5.29 27.52 2.93
C GLN A 117 5.45 28.58 4.05
N PHE A 118 5.15 28.23 5.31
CA PHE A 118 5.39 29.11 6.45
C PHE A 118 6.89 29.36 6.69
N LYS A 119 7.74 28.36 6.49
CA LYS A 119 9.21 28.52 6.55
C LYS A 119 9.76 29.37 5.40
N HIS A 120 9.02 29.61 4.33
CA HIS A 120 9.46 30.36 3.16
C HIS A 120 8.75 31.73 2.98
N GLY A 121 7.95 32.16 3.96
CA GLY A 121 7.55 33.57 4.10
C GLY A 121 6.42 34.09 3.21
N ALA A 122 5.54 33.23 2.68
CA ALA A 122 4.32 33.70 2.01
C ALA A 122 3.11 33.62 2.98
N PRO A 123 2.43 34.74 3.31
CA PRO A 123 1.21 34.69 4.12
C PRO A 123 0.05 34.09 3.29
N PRO A 124 -0.88 33.35 3.92
CA PRO A 124 -2.01 32.77 3.21
C PRO A 124 -2.99 33.86 2.73
N VAL A 125 -3.44 33.76 1.48
CA VAL A 125 -4.59 34.50 0.93
C VAL A 125 -5.86 33.68 1.17
#